data_AF-M0GHK3-F1
#
_entry.id   AF-M0GHK3-F1
#
_cell.length_a   1.000
_cell.length_b   1.000
_cell.length_c   1.000
_cell.angle_alpha   90.00
_cell.angle_beta   90.00
_cell.angle_gamma   90.00
#
_symmetry.space_group_name_H-M   'P 1'
#
loop_
_entity.id
_entity.type
_entity.pdbx_description
1 polymer ?
#
loop_
_entity_poly.entity_id
_entity_poly.type
_entity_poly.pdbx_seq_one_letter_code
_entity_poly.pdbx_strand_id
1 'polypeptide(L)'
;MERTPTGTPVGVDDPYDHAGRCDHLTSDGACRLAREYADRDPAFARERRRADYDCVAAAEGCDFRDCPHYASTTSGRECVRCGLEEVRMAHDSTARPLLEAHHLSYGGRGGDGSGDGDEPSHEITVALCRWCHTKVHKSFARIDDDAAPDVEAIAEREGRRTKELDELGFQTARDRAGDE
;
A
#
# COMPACT_ATOMS: atom_id res chain seq x y z
N MET A 1 -7.49 14.94 -12.28
CA MET A 1 -7.32 14.29 -10.97
C MET A 1 -8.59 13.53 -10.67
N GLU A 2 -8.43 12.21 -10.51
CA GLU A 2 -9.52 11.33 -10.13
C GLU A 2 -10.05 11.63 -8.73
N ARG A 3 -11.23 11.07 -8.44
CA ARG A 3 -11.92 11.27 -7.18
C ARG A 3 -12.38 9.93 -6.63
N THR A 4 -12.31 9.82 -5.32
CA THR A 4 -12.99 8.77 -4.53
C THR A 4 -14.49 8.76 -4.80
N PRO A 5 -15.23 7.67 -4.46
CA PRO A 5 -16.68 7.63 -4.57
C PRO A 5 -17.41 8.76 -3.80
N THR A 6 -16.79 9.29 -2.74
CA THR A 6 -17.30 10.44 -1.98
C THR A 6 -16.94 11.80 -2.60
N GLY A 7 -16.35 11.81 -3.80
CA GLY A 7 -15.97 13.01 -4.55
C GLY A 7 -14.69 13.69 -4.08
N THR A 8 -13.96 13.12 -3.12
CA THR A 8 -12.69 13.66 -2.60
C THR A 8 -11.55 13.32 -3.57
N PRO A 9 -10.63 14.25 -3.88
CA PRO A 9 -9.50 13.95 -4.75
C PRO A 9 -8.61 12.83 -4.20
N VAL A 10 -8.12 11.96 -5.09
CA VAL A 10 -7.13 10.90 -4.78
C VAL A 10 -5.69 11.30 -5.14
N GLY A 11 -5.49 12.52 -5.63
CA GLY A 11 -4.13 13.06 -5.82
C GLY A 11 -3.40 12.62 -7.10
N VAL A 12 -4.05 11.90 -8.01
CA VAL A 12 -3.47 11.41 -9.29
C VAL A 12 -4.44 11.58 -10.47
N ASP A 13 -3.92 11.53 -11.70
CA ASP A 13 -4.75 11.53 -12.92
C ASP A 13 -5.07 10.12 -13.41
N ASP A 14 -4.13 9.17 -13.30
CA ASP A 14 -4.35 7.74 -13.56
C ASP A 14 -3.75 6.91 -12.39
N PRO A 15 -4.55 6.12 -11.66
CA PRO A 15 -4.07 5.22 -10.60
C PRO A 15 -3.03 4.21 -11.07
N TYR A 16 -3.11 3.80 -12.32
CA TYR A 16 -2.27 2.74 -12.88
C TYR A 16 -0.82 3.19 -13.08
N ASP A 17 -0.56 4.49 -13.18
CA ASP A 17 0.80 5.06 -13.18
C ASP A 17 1.56 4.76 -11.87
N HIS A 18 0.83 4.42 -10.81
CA HIS A 18 1.37 4.07 -9.50
C HIS A 18 1.21 2.59 -9.15
N ALA A 19 0.71 1.78 -10.06
CA ALA A 19 0.49 0.36 -9.82
C ALA A 19 1.80 -0.44 -10.02
N GLY A 20 1.99 -1.46 -9.19
CA GLY A 20 3.20 -2.28 -9.14
C GLY A 20 2.96 -3.72 -9.60
N ARG A 21 3.65 -4.66 -8.97
CA ARG A 21 3.41 -6.09 -9.21
C ARG A 21 2.08 -6.49 -8.56
N CYS A 22 1.35 -7.39 -9.21
CA CYS A 22 0.13 -7.96 -8.63
C CYS A 22 0.41 -8.65 -7.28
N ASP A 23 -0.39 -8.36 -6.26
CA ASP A 23 -0.25 -8.94 -4.91
C ASP A 23 -0.49 -10.46 -4.88
N HIS A 24 -1.21 -10.97 -5.88
CA HIS A 24 -1.47 -12.38 -6.06
C HIS A 24 -0.35 -13.11 -6.79
N LEU A 25 0.63 -12.41 -7.36
CA LEU A 25 1.77 -13.01 -8.04
C LEU A 25 2.71 -13.65 -7.01
N THR A 26 2.95 -14.94 -7.15
CA THR A 26 3.98 -15.65 -6.36
C THR A 26 5.35 -15.53 -7.04
N SER A 27 6.41 -15.89 -6.32
CA SER A 27 7.78 -15.81 -6.82
C SER A 27 8.06 -16.76 -8.01
N ASP A 28 7.30 -17.85 -8.11
CA ASP A 28 7.34 -18.83 -9.20
C ASP A 28 6.42 -18.47 -10.37
N GLY A 29 5.79 -17.29 -10.38
CA GLY A 29 4.95 -16.81 -11.49
C GLY A 29 3.47 -17.18 -11.40
N ALA A 30 3.09 -18.00 -10.42
CA ALA A 30 1.71 -18.45 -10.25
C ALA A 30 0.80 -17.39 -9.61
N CYS A 31 -0.50 -17.54 -9.81
CA CYS A 31 -1.55 -16.75 -9.19
C CYS A 31 -2.01 -17.41 -7.88
N ARG A 32 -1.60 -16.83 -6.75
CA ARG A 32 -2.01 -17.25 -5.40
C ARG A 32 -3.53 -17.26 -5.24
N LEU A 33 -4.23 -16.25 -5.79
CA LEU A 33 -5.69 -16.15 -5.71
C LEU A 33 -6.37 -17.40 -6.31
N ALA A 34 -6.02 -17.75 -7.54
CA ALA A 34 -6.60 -18.90 -8.21
C ALA A 34 -6.18 -20.25 -7.61
N ARG A 35 -4.95 -20.35 -7.09
CA ARG A 35 -4.38 -21.60 -6.57
C ARG A 35 -4.84 -21.92 -5.16
N GLU A 36 -4.83 -20.95 -4.26
CA GLU A 36 -5.07 -21.13 -2.83
C GLU A 36 -6.46 -20.68 -2.39
N TYR A 37 -7.07 -19.74 -3.12
CA TYR A 37 -8.37 -19.15 -2.81
C TYR A 37 -9.38 -19.38 -3.93
N ALA A 38 -9.37 -20.58 -4.50
CA ALA A 38 -10.20 -20.95 -5.65
C ALA A 38 -11.72 -20.81 -5.40
N ASP A 39 -12.14 -20.76 -4.14
CA ASP A 39 -13.51 -20.54 -3.71
C ASP A 39 -13.99 -19.08 -3.91
N ARG A 40 -13.07 -18.10 -3.93
CA ARG A 40 -13.42 -16.68 -4.13
C ARG A 40 -13.93 -16.39 -5.54
N ASP A 41 -13.32 -17.04 -6.54
CA ASP A 41 -13.80 -17.05 -7.92
C ASP A 41 -13.49 -18.41 -8.56
N PRO A 42 -14.44 -19.37 -8.49
CA PRO A 42 -14.25 -20.69 -9.05
C PRO A 42 -14.09 -20.70 -10.58
N ALA A 43 -14.64 -19.71 -11.28
CA ALA A 43 -14.54 -19.64 -12.74
C ALA A 43 -13.12 -19.23 -13.14
N PHE A 44 -12.61 -18.15 -12.55
CA PHE A 44 -11.24 -17.71 -12.72
C PHE A 44 -10.25 -18.80 -12.29
N ALA A 45 -10.46 -19.45 -11.15
CA ALA A 45 -9.59 -20.53 -10.69
C ALA A 45 -9.55 -21.73 -11.67
N ARG A 46 -10.67 -22.08 -12.30
CA ARG A 46 -10.72 -23.13 -13.33
C ARG A 46 -9.99 -22.71 -14.61
N GLU A 47 -10.12 -21.45 -15.01
CA GLU A 47 -9.40 -20.91 -16.15
C GLU A 47 -7.89 -20.91 -15.91
N ARG A 48 -7.46 -20.34 -14.79
CA ARG A 48 -6.06 -20.33 -14.37
C ARG A 48 -5.49 -21.74 -14.23
N ARG A 49 -6.25 -22.71 -13.70
CA ARG A 49 -5.82 -24.12 -13.66
C ARG A 49 -5.50 -24.69 -15.04
N ARG A 50 -6.19 -24.26 -16.12
CA ARG A 50 -5.88 -24.70 -17.50
C ARG A 50 -4.63 -24.03 -18.06
N ALA A 51 -4.23 -22.91 -17.49
CA ALA A 51 -3.01 -22.17 -17.80
C ALA A 51 -1.95 -22.38 -16.70
N ASP A 52 -1.91 -23.57 -16.08
CA ASP A 52 -0.94 -23.95 -15.03
C ASP A 52 -0.81 -22.95 -13.85
N TYR A 53 -1.88 -22.21 -13.58
CA TYR A 53 -1.98 -21.12 -12.62
C TYR A 53 -1.16 -19.88 -12.93
N ASP A 54 -0.71 -19.67 -14.17
CA ASP A 54 0.03 -18.48 -14.57
C ASP A 54 -0.75 -17.20 -14.25
N CYS A 55 -0.05 -16.26 -13.59
CA CYS A 55 -0.61 -14.96 -13.23
C CYS A 55 -0.81 -14.10 -14.49
N VAL A 56 -2.07 -13.74 -14.78
CA VAL A 56 -2.43 -12.91 -15.95
C VAL A 56 -1.65 -11.59 -15.95
N ALA A 57 -1.62 -10.89 -14.80
CA ALA A 57 -0.96 -9.60 -14.67
C ALA A 57 0.58 -9.66 -14.76
N ALA A 58 1.17 -10.84 -14.86
CA ALA A 58 2.61 -11.04 -15.06
C ALA A 58 2.94 -11.79 -16.36
N ALA A 59 1.92 -12.17 -17.15
CA ALA A 59 2.09 -12.88 -18.39
C ALA A 59 2.64 -11.94 -19.47
N GLU A 60 3.55 -12.45 -20.31
CA GLU A 60 4.10 -11.68 -21.42
C GLU A 60 2.99 -11.29 -22.41
N GLY A 61 2.94 -10.00 -22.79
CA GLY A 61 1.93 -9.49 -23.72
C GLY A 61 0.54 -9.26 -23.10
N CYS A 62 0.40 -9.46 -21.79
CA CYS A 62 -0.78 -9.04 -21.04
C CYS A 62 -0.48 -7.75 -20.26
N ASP A 63 -1.43 -6.83 -20.26
CA ASP A 63 -1.42 -5.68 -19.37
C ASP A 63 -2.03 -6.06 -18.01
N PHE A 64 -1.68 -5.34 -16.95
CA PHE A 64 -2.31 -5.51 -15.64
C PHE A 64 -3.85 -5.37 -15.71
N ARG A 65 -4.36 -4.61 -16.69
CA ARG A 65 -5.81 -4.42 -16.92
C ARG A 65 -6.52 -5.70 -17.39
N ASP A 66 -5.80 -6.67 -17.95
CA ASP A 66 -6.37 -7.93 -18.44
C ASP A 66 -6.74 -8.90 -17.32
N CYS A 67 -6.21 -8.67 -16.11
CA CYS A 67 -6.44 -9.54 -14.96
C CYS A 67 -7.61 -9.00 -14.13
N PRO A 68 -8.81 -9.63 -14.12
CA PRO A 68 -9.98 -9.09 -13.40
C PRO A 68 -9.81 -8.99 -11.88
N HIS A 69 -8.80 -9.68 -11.34
CA HIS A 69 -8.45 -9.68 -9.92
C HIS A 69 -7.13 -8.97 -9.65
N TYR A 70 -6.69 -8.06 -10.52
CA TYR A 70 -5.45 -7.32 -10.28
C TYR A 70 -5.60 -6.44 -9.04
N ALA A 71 -4.62 -6.55 -8.16
CA ALA A 71 -4.48 -5.72 -6.98
C ALA A 71 -3.00 -5.38 -6.81
N SER A 72 -2.71 -4.12 -6.50
CA SER A 72 -1.38 -3.63 -6.19
C SER A 72 -1.48 -2.76 -4.95
N THR A 73 -1.25 -3.35 -3.79
CA THR A 73 -1.31 -2.65 -2.51
C THR A 73 0.08 -2.33 -1.96
N THR A 74 0.12 -1.34 -1.08
CA THR A 74 1.37 -0.87 -0.51
C THR A 74 1.89 -1.79 0.59
N SER A 75 3.21 -2.02 0.58
CA SER A 75 3.91 -2.65 1.70
C SER A 75 4.06 -1.74 2.94
N GLY A 76 3.70 -0.46 2.83
CA GLY A 76 3.78 0.51 3.93
C GLY A 76 5.20 0.74 4.44
N ARG A 77 6.17 0.85 3.52
CA ARG A 77 7.60 1.05 3.84
C ARG A 77 8.06 2.49 3.68
N GLU A 78 7.55 3.20 2.68
CA GLU A 78 7.95 4.56 2.36
C GLU A 78 6.76 5.36 1.81
N CYS A 79 6.68 6.64 2.17
CA CYS A 79 5.73 7.57 1.60
C CYS A 79 6.08 7.87 0.14
N VAL A 80 5.22 7.51 -0.81
CA VAL A 80 5.49 7.69 -2.25
C VAL A 80 5.65 9.17 -2.65
N ARG A 81 5.03 10.10 -1.91
CA ARG A 81 5.08 11.54 -2.22
C ARG A 81 6.34 12.24 -1.70
N CYS A 82 6.85 11.83 -0.54
CA CYS A 82 7.94 12.58 0.11
C CYS A 82 9.13 11.74 0.58
N GLY A 83 9.13 10.43 0.37
CA GLY A 83 10.22 9.55 0.76
C GLY A 83 10.37 9.32 2.27
N LEU A 84 9.38 9.72 3.10
CA LEU A 84 9.43 9.41 4.53
C LEU A 84 9.30 7.89 4.73
N GLU A 85 10.34 7.27 5.27
CA GLU A 85 10.35 5.85 5.62
C GLU A 85 9.57 5.57 6.91
N GLU A 86 8.92 4.40 6.97
CA GLU A 86 8.25 3.92 8.18
C GLU A 86 9.26 3.44 9.24
N VAL A 87 8.93 3.69 10.51
CA VAL A 87 9.63 3.13 11.67
C VAL A 87 8.54 2.57 12.60
N ARG A 88 8.34 1.25 12.54
CA ARG A 88 7.23 0.59 13.25
C ARG A 88 7.57 0.39 14.72
N MET A 89 6.70 0.87 15.60
CA MET A 89 6.78 0.60 17.03
C MET A 89 6.03 -0.70 17.33
N ALA A 90 6.71 -1.85 17.21
CA ALA A 90 6.07 -3.15 17.38
C ALA A 90 5.52 -3.40 18.80
N HIS A 91 6.14 -2.76 19.80
CA HIS A 91 5.81 -2.95 21.22
C HIS A 91 4.92 -1.86 21.82
N ASP A 92 4.55 -0.83 21.03
CA ASP A 92 3.65 0.24 21.46
C ASP A 92 2.32 0.13 20.71
N SER A 93 1.32 -0.47 21.35
CA SER A 93 -0.03 -0.65 20.79
C SER A 93 -0.82 0.65 20.65
N THR A 94 -0.35 1.75 21.23
CA THR A 94 -0.98 3.07 21.13
C THR A 94 -0.36 3.93 20.04
N ALA A 95 0.86 3.60 19.59
CA ALA A 95 1.54 4.30 18.52
C ALA A 95 0.82 4.09 17.18
N ARG A 96 0.30 5.19 16.61
CA ARG A 96 -0.23 5.19 15.24
C ARG A 96 0.93 5.01 14.24
N PRO A 97 0.77 4.29 13.12
CA PRO A 97 1.79 4.22 12.06
C PRO A 97 2.16 5.61 11.50
N LEU A 98 3.38 5.77 10.96
CA LEU A 98 3.74 6.99 10.22
C LEU A 98 3.03 7.03 8.87
N LEU A 99 2.94 5.86 8.22
CA LEU A 99 2.36 5.66 6.90
C LEU A 99 0.97 5.06 6.98
N GLU A 100 0.08 5.59 6.15
CA GLU A 100 -1.30 5.15 5.97
C GLU A 100 -1.50 4.70 4.52
N ALA A 101 -2.35 3.70 4.34
CA ALA A 101 -2.78 3.24 3.03
C ALA A 101 -3.70 4.30 2.39
N HIS A 102 -3.30 4.78 1.21
CA HIS A 102 -4.07 5.72 0.42
C HIS A 102 -4.54 5.04 -0.86
N HIS A 103 -5.86 4.96 -1.04
CA HIS A 103 -6.47 4.24 -2.16
C HIS A 103 -6.61 5.20 -3.34
N LEU A 104 -6.00 4.81 -4.46
CA LEU A 104 -6.15 5.52 -5.74
C LEU A 104 -7.35 4.97 -6.50
N SER A 105 -7.49 3.65 -6.49
CA SER A 105 -8.65 2.92 -6.99
C SER A 105 -9.12 1.95 -5.92
N TYR A 106 -10.42 1.97 -5.66
CA TYR A 106 -11.06 1.00 -4.78
C TYR A 106 -11.42 -0.24 -5.60
N GLY A 107 -10.96 -1.41 -5.13
CA GLY A 107 -11.50 -2.67 -5.63
C GLY A 107 -13.01 -2.71 -5.35
N GLY A 108 -13.81 -3.00 -6.37
CA GLY A 108 -15.26 -3.04 -6.31
C GLY A 108 -15.69 -4.14 -5.37
N ARG A 109 -16.02 -3.77 -4.13
CA ARG A 109 -16.78 -4.62 -3.22
C ARG A 109 -18.20 -4.63 -3.75
N GLY A 110 -18.51 -5.66 -4.54
CA GLY A 110 -19.81 -5.90 -5.19
C GLY A 110 -20.97 -4.98 -4.76
N GLY A 111 -21.39 -4.13 -5.69
CA GLY A 111 -22.77 -3.64 -5.77
C GLY A 111 -23.06 -2.28 -5.13
N ASP A 112 -22.64 -1.19 -5.77
CA ASP A 112 -23.48 -0.01 -5.97
C ASP A 112 -23.17 0.64 -7.32
N GLY A 113 -24.00 0.29 -8.31
CA GLY A 113 -23.86 0.71 -9.69
C GLY A 113 -23.97 2.22 -9.86
N SER A 114 -22.84 2.85 -10.20
CA SER A 114 -22.76 4.13 -10.90
C SER A 114 -21.44 4.19 -11.68
N GLY A 115 -21.22 3.20 -12.54
CA GLY A 115 -20.15 3.14 -13.53
C GLY A 115 -20.52 2.08 -14.56
N ASP A 116 -20.40 2.39 -15.86
CA ASP A 116 -20.70 1.47 -16.95
C ASP A 116 -19.99 0.12 -16.71
N GLY A 117 -20.79 -0.95 -16.65
CA GLY A 117 -20.43 -2.22 -16.02
C GLY A 117 -19.57 -3.15 -16.86
N ASP A 118 -18.36 -2.73 -17.25
CA ASP A 118 -17.42 -3.62 -17.96
C ASP A 118 -15.93 -3.44 -17.57
N GLU A 119 -15.59 -2.48 -16.69
CA GLU A 119 -14.20 -2.31 -16.23
C GLU A 119 -13.96 -3.07 -14.91
N PRO A 120 -12.90 -3.90 -14.84
CA PRO A 120 -12.52 -4.56 -13.60
C PRO A 120 -12.09 -3.51 -12.58
N SER A 121 -12.73 -3.55 -11.42
CA SER A 121 -12.43 -2.65 -10.32
C SER A 121 -11.17 -3.13 -9.59
N HIS A 122 -10.01 -2.68 -10.03
CA HIS A 122 -8.73 -3.03 -9.41
C HIS A 122 -8.48 -2.24 -8.14
N GLU A 123 -7.91 -2.91 -7.14
CA GLU A 123 -7.46 -2.24 -5.92
C GLU A 123 -6.03 -1.75 -6.12
N ILE A 124 -5.85 -0.42 -6.08
CA ILE A 124 -4.53 0.21 -6.19
C ILE A 124 -4.37 1.15 -5.02
N THR A 125 -3.38 0.83 -4.18
CA THR A 125 -3.15 1.53 -2.92
C THR A 125 -1.67 1.84 -2.76
N VAL A 126 -1.37 3.10 -2.46
CA VAL A 126 -0.01 3.58 -2.17
C VAL A 126 0.15 3.92 -0.68
N ALA A 127 1.38 4.05 -0.21
CA ALA A 127 1.62 4.52 1.16
C ALA A 127 1.86 6.03 1.16
N LEU A 128 1.14 6.76 2.01
CA LEU A 128 1.41 8.16 2.30
C LEU A 128 1.64 8.35 3.79
N CYS A 129 2.58 9.23 4.17
CA CYS A 129 2.66 9.62 5.57
C CYS A 129 1.42 10.41 5.98
N ARG A 130 1.01 10.34 7.26
CA ARG A 130 -0.21 11.01 7.77
C ARG A 130 -0.35 12.49 7.37
N TRP A 131 0.78 13.20 7.25
CA TRP A 131 0.82 14.59 6.79
C TRP A 131 0.56 14.73 5.30
N CYS A 132 1.23 13.95 4.45
CA CYS A 132 0.99 13.97 3.01
C CYS A 132 -0.41 13.47 2.67
N HIS A 133 -0.89 12.44 3.37
CA HIS A 133 -2.24 11.93 3.20
C HIS A 133 -3.29 13.00 3.47
N THR A 134 -3.12 13.76 4.56
CA THR A 134 -3.97 14.91 4.87
C THR A 134 -3.86 15.99 3.80
N LYS A 135 -2.65 16.29 3.32
CA LYS A 135 -2.42 17.28 2.26
C LYS A 135 -3.16 16.88 0.98
N VAL A 136 -3.07 15.64 0.50
CA VAL A 136 -3.76 15.20 -0.72
C VAL A 136 -5.27 15.36 -0.62
N HIS A 137 -5.87 15.07 0.54
CA HIS A 137 -7.32 15.18 0.71
C HIS A 137 -7.81 16.59 1.04
N LYS A 138 -7.00 17.42 1.73
CA LYS A 138 -7.44 18.74 2.25
C LYS A 138 -6.82 19.95 1.54
N SER A 139 -5.79 19.73 0.73
CA SER A 139 -5.18 20.72 -0.15
C SER A 139 -5.05 20.09 -1.53
N PHE A 140 -5.07 20.85 -2.62
CA PHE A 140 -4.99 20.32 -3.99
C PHE A 140 -3.62 19.68 -4.35
N ALA A 141 -2.87 19.19 -3.35
CA ALA A 141 -1.60 18.52 -3.50
C ALA A 141 -1.78 17.19 -4.24
N ARG A 142 -0.78 16.86 -5.05
CA ARG A 142 -0.72 15.62 -5.80
C ARG A 142 0.28 14.66 -5.17
N ILE A 143 0.15 13.39 -5.53
CA ILE A 143 1.08 12.35 -5.07
C ILE A 143 2.42 12.45 -5.80
N ASP A 144 2.40 12.86 -7.06
CA ASP A 144 3.55 13.07 -7.94
C ASP A 144 4.21 14.46 -7.79
N ASP A 145 3.77 15.27 -6.83
CA ASP A 145 4.43 16.53 -6.50
C ASP A 145 5.85 16.28 -5.98
N ASP A 146 6.82 17.10 -6.41
CA ASP A 146 8.13 17.17 -5.76
C ASP A 146 7.98 17.76 -4.35
N ALA A 147 8.04 16.90 -3.34
CA ALA A 147 7.78 17.27 -1.95
C ALA A 147 8.82 16.66 -1.00
N ALA A 148 9.37 17.49 -0.13
CA ALA A 148 10.13 17.02 1.03
C ALA A 148 9.20 16.62 2.20
N PRO A 149 9.64 15.73 3.11
CA PRO A 149 8.91 15.44 4.33
C PRO A 149 8.67 16.69 5.17
N ASP A 150 7.53 16.73 5.86
CA ASP A 150 7.22 17.79 6.81
C ASP A 150 8.21 17.76 8.00
N VAL A 151 8.56 18.91 8.55
CA VAL A 151 9.48 18.98 9.71
C VAL A 151 8.93 18.21 10.91
N GLU A 152 7.61 18.24 11.12
CA GLU A 152 6.95 17.45 12.16
C GLU A 152 7.02 15.94 11.86
N ALA A 153 6.97 15.58 10.57
CA ALA A 153 7.10 14.20 10.12
C ALA A 153 8.48 13.62 10.37
N ILE A 154 9.52 14.42 10.11
CA ILE A 154 10.90 14.07 10.40
C ILE A 154 11.09 13.91 11.92
N ALA A 155 10.62 14.88 12.71
CA ALA A 155 10.74 14.84 14.16
C ALA A 155 10.10 13.59 14.78
N GLU A 156 8.91 13.21 14.33
CA GLU A 156 8.25 11.97 14.78
C GLU A 156 9.06 10.73 14.39
N ARG A 157 9.57 10.65 13.15
CA ARG A 157 10.38 9.52 12.68
C ARG A 157 11.65 9.36 13.51
N GLU A 158 12.39 10.44 13.73
CA GLU A 158 13.61 10.40 14.55
C GLU A 158 13.31 10.07 16.02
N GLY A 159 12.17 10.54 16.54
CA GLY A 159 11.70 10.18 17.88
C GLY A 159 11.44 8.67 18.01
N ARG A 160 10.85 8.03 16.99
CA ARG A 160 10.66 6.57 16.95
C ARG A 160 11.97 5.81 16.85
N ARG A 161 12.87 6.27 16.00
CA ARG A 161 14.20 5.67 15.86
C ARG A 161 14.99 5.73 17.17
N THR A 162 14.87 6.84 17.89
CA THR A 162 15.48 6.99 19.22
C THR A 162 14.91 5.96 20.19
N LYS A 163 13.58 5.79 20.24
CA LYS A 163 12.94 4.76 21.08
C LYS A 163 13.39 3.34 20.73
N GLU A 164 13.44 3.00 19.44
CA GLU A 164 13.92 1.70 18.97
C GLU A 164 15.38 1.46 19.40
N LEU A 165 16.25 2.48 19.29
CA LEU A 165 17.63 2.41 19.75
C LEU A 165 17.73 2.25 21.28
N ASP A 166 16.88 2.93 22.04
CA ASP A 166 16.81 2.81 23.49
C ASP A 166 16.37 1.40 23.91
N GLU A 167 15.40 0.80 23.20
CA GLU A 167 14.95 -0.59 23.43
C GLU A 167 16.04 -1.62 23.13
N LEU A 168 16.87 -1.36 22.12
CA LEU A 168 18.05 -2.17 21.78
C LEU A 168 19.27 -1.85 22.67
N GLY A 169 19.16 -0.84 23.52
CA GLY A 169 20.23 -0.36 24.39
C GLY A 169 20.61 -1.39 25.46
N PHE A 170 21.85 -1.88 25.40
CA PHE A 170 22.39 -2.73 26.46
C PHE A 170 23.02 -1.86 27.56
N GLN A 171 22.44 -1.90 28.76
CA GLN A 171 23.07 -1.35 29.96
C GLN A 171 23.95 -2.42 30.63
N THR A 172 25.24 -2.13 30.79
CA THR A 172 26.14 -3.07 31.46
C THR A 172 25.84 -3.14 32.96
N ALA A 173 26.25 -4.22 33.62
CA ALA A 173 26.12 -4.35 35.07
C ALA A 173 26.89 -3.26 35.84
N ARG A 174 27.97 -2.72 35.26
CA ARG A 174 28.75 -1.63 35.84
C ARG A 174 27.99 -0.31 35.77
N ASP A 175 27.29 -0.03 34.67
CA ASP A 175 26.50 1.19 34.51
C ASP A 175 25.36 1.20 35.53
N ARG A 176 24.71 0.05 35.74
CA ARG A 176 23.63 -0.10 36.74
C ARG A 176 24.10 0.11 38.18
N ALA A 177 25.33 -0.28 38.52
CA ALA A 177 25.87 -0.14 39.87
C ALA A 177 26.40 1.28 40.17
N GLY A 178 26.52 2.16 39.16
CA GLY A 178 26.93 3.54 39.32
C GLY A 178 25.77 4.53 39.52
N ASP A 179 24.53 4.09 39.31
CA ASP A 179 23.31 4.88 39.44
C ASP A 179 22.58 4.65 40.79
N GLU A 180 23.13 3.82 41.69
CA GLU A 180 22.71 3.62 43.09
C GLU A 180 23.55 4.46 44.07
#